data_AF-A0A1I1LK81-F1
#
_entry.id   AF-A0A1I1LK81-F1
#
_cell.length_a   1.000
_cell.length_b   1.000
_cell.length_c   1.000
_cell.angle_alpha   90.00
_cell.angle_beta   90.00
_cell.angle_gamma   90.00
#
_symmetry.space_group_name_H-M   'P 1'
#
loop_
_entity.id
_entity.type
_entity.pdbx_description
1 polymer ?
#
loop_
_entity_poly.entity_id
_entity_poly.type
_entity_poly.pdbx_seq_one_letter_code
_entity_poly.pdbx_strand_id
1 'polypeptide(L)'
;MRCPECGGSELVRERQDMPYDYRGETMVIEGVLADWCPACGEGVLDLDEDERIGQLMVAFNKQVNAAIVDPAFIVSVRRKLELDQREAGEIFGGGVNAFSRYETGRTKPPLALVKLLKLLDRHPNLLEEIRAN
;
A
#
# COMPACT_ATOMS: atom_id res chain seq x y z
N MET A 1 -15.62 22.80 20.35
CA MET A 1 -14.28 22.94 21.00
C MET A 1 -13.40 23.83 20.14
N ARG A 2 -12.34 24.46 20.70
CA ARG A 2 -11.35 25.17 19.87
C ARG A 2 -10.48 24.18 19.11
N CYS A 3 -10.01 24.59 17.93
CA CYS A 3 -9.09 23.78 17.14
C CYS A 3 -7.82 23.42 17.93
N PRO A 4 -7.47 22.12 18.05
CA PRO A 4 -6.26 21.69 18.77
C PRO A 4 -4.97 22.06 18.04
N GLU A 5 -5.01 22.24 16.72
CA GLU A 5 -3.83 22.51 15.89
C GLU A 5 -3.44 23.99 15.90
N CYS A 6 -4.37 24.89 15.57
CA CYS A 6 -4.08 26.33 15.46
C CYS A 6 -4.56 27.17 16.66
N GLY A 7 -5.32 26.58 17.59
CA GLY A 7 -5.91 27.29 18.74
C GLY A 7 -6.97 28.33 18.37
N GLY A 8 -7.38 28.37 17.09
CA GLY A 8 -8.27 29.38 16.51
C GLY A 8 -9.75 29.19 16.87
N SER A 9 -10.59 29.18 15.85
CA SER A 9 -12.06 29.19 15.98
C SER A 9 -12.63 27.89 16.56
N GLU A 10 -13.92 27.96 16.93
CA GLU A 10 -14.71 26.77 17.23
C GLU A 10 -14.81 25.87 15.99
N LEU A 11 -14.64 24.58 16.20
CA LEU A 11 -14.80 23.57 15.16
C LEU A 11 -16.27 23.43 14.75
N VAL A 12 -16.50 23.16 13.48
CA VAL A 12 -17.82 22.97 12.87
C VAL A 12 -17.95 21.51 12.44
N ARG A 13 -18.97 20.82 12.97
CA ARG A 13 -19.26 19.43 12.58
C ARG A 13 -19.91 19.41 11.20
N GLU A 14 -19.17 18.94 10.19
CA GLU A 14 -19.67 18.85 8.81
C GLU A 14 -18.94 17.78 8.00
N ARG A 15 -19.41 17.54 6.77
CA ARG A 15 -18.76 16.63 5.81
C ARG A 15 -17.97 17.43 4.78
N GLN A 16 -16.71 17.06 4.60
CA GLN A 16 -15.85 17.62 3.55
C GLN A 16 -15.14 16.49 2.78
N ASP A 17 -14.80 16.74 1.53
CA ASP A 17 -14.00 15.82 0.74
C ASP A 17 -12.52 16.02 1.05
N MET A 18 -11.80 14.92 1.30
CA MET A 18 -10.40 14.97 1.69
C MET A 18 -9.51 14.33 0.61
N PRO A 19 -8.59 15.07 -0.03
CA PRO A 19 -7.62 14.47 -0.93
C PRO A 19 -6.64 13.59 -0.16
N TYR A 20 -6.26 12.46 -0.76
CA TYR A 20 -5.27 11.54 -0.23
C TYR A 20 -4.25 11.17 -1.30
N ASP A 21 -2.99 11.50 -1.04
CA ASP A 21 -1.86 11.21 -1.91
C ASP A 21 -1.05 10.01 -1.40
N TYR A 22 -0.81 9.04 -2.28
CA TYR A 22 0.05 7.91 -1.99
C TYR A 22 0.92 7.57 -3.20
N ARG A 23 2.24 7.71 -3.03
CA ARG A 23 3.26 7.39 -4.06
C ARG A 23 3.03 8.09 -5.42
N GLY A 24 2.50 9.32 -5.38
CA GLY A 24 2.22 10.13 -6.58
C GLY A 24 0.88 9.83 -7.24
N GLU A 25 0.09 8.90 -6.70
CA GLU A 25 -1.30 8.68 -7.07
C GLU A 25 -2.21 9.36 -6.04
N THR A 26 -3.29 9.99 -6.49
CA THR A 26 -4.23 10.73 -5.64
C THR A 26 -5.62 10.10 -5.72
N MET A 27 -6.32 10.03 -4.59
CA MET A 27 -7.77 9.83 -4.55
C MET A 27 -8.45 10.91 -3.71
N VAL A 28 -9.77 11.01 -3.82
CA VAL A 28 -10.60 11.82 -2.93
C VAL A 28 -11.39 10.88 -2.02
N ILE A 29 -11.28 11.08 -0.71
CA ILE A 29 -12.14 10.43 0.26
C ILE A 29 -13.37 11.31 0.43
N GLU A 30 -14.47 10.85 -0.14
CA GLU A 30 -15.72 11.60 -0.15
C GLU A 30 -16.37 11.64 1.24
N GLY A 31 -16.94 12.81 1.56
CA GLY A 31 -17.88 13.00 2.66
C GLY A 31 -17.31 12.71 4.05
N VAL A 32 -16.06 13.05 4.32
CA VAL A 32 -15.41 12.90 5.62
C VAL A 32 -16.09 13.74 6.68
N LEU A 33 -16.72 13.09 7.66
CA LEU A 33 -17.39 13.72 8.78
C LEU A 33 -16.39 14.02 9.91
N ALA A 34 -16.06 15.30 10.10
CA ALA A 34 -15.16 15.74 11.15
C ALA A 34 -15.69 17.01 11.83
N ASP A 35 -15.12 17.33 12.98
CA ASP A 35 -15.15 18.68 13.51
C ASP A 35 -14.07 19.49 12.81
N TRP A 36 -14.46 20.25 11.78
CA TRP A 36 -13.56 20.99 10.90
C TRP A 36 -13.26 22.39 11.42
N CYS A 37 -11.99 22.79 11.34
CA CYS A 37 -11.54 24.13 11.67
C CYS A 37 -11.66 25.05 10.44
N PRO A 38 -12.52 26.08 10.45
CA PRO A 38 -12.63 27.00 9.31
C PRO A 38 -11.40 27.89 9.12
N ALA A 39 -10.51 27.98 10.12
CA ALA A 39 -9.33 28.84 10.05
C ALA A 39 -8.11 28.17 9.38
N CYS A 40 -7.94 26.85 9.56
CA CYS A 40 -6.76 26.13 9.06
C CYS A 40 -7.07 24.82 8.32
N GLY A 41 -8.33 24.38 8.29
CA GLY A 41 -8.72 23.14 7.61
C GLY A 41 -8.48 21.86 8.41
N GLU A 42 -8.06 21.95 9.68
CA GLU A 42 -7.86 20.77 10.53
C GLU A 42 -9.20 20.06 10.79
N GLY A 43 -9.24 18.74 10.66
CA GLY A 43 -10.43 17.92 10.92
C GLY A 43 -10.23 16.98 12.10
N VAL A 44 -11.02 17.13 13.16
CA VAL A 44 -11.01 16.20 14.29
C VAL A 44 -12.06 15.11 14.06
N LEU A 45 -11.59 13.87 13.89
CA LEU A 45 -12.41 12.69 13.60
C LEU A 45 -12.86 12.00 14.90
N ASP A 46 -14.01 11.34 14.84
CA ASP A 46 -14.35 10.32 15.82
C ASP A 46 -13.77 8.96 15.42
N LEU A 47 -13.90 7.96 16.30
CA LEU A 47 -13.32 6.64 16.07
C LEU A 47 -13.93 5.92 14.85
N ASP A 48 -15.23 6.09 14.62
CA ASP A 48 -15.92 5.40 13.52
C ASP A 48 -15.46 5.95 12.17
N GLU A 49 -15.31 7.28 12.07
CA GLU A 49 -14.83 7.94 10.86
C GLU A 49 -13.33 7.70 10.62
N ASP A 50 -12.50 7.70 11.69
CA ASP A 50 -11.09 7.33 11.60
C ASP A 50 -10.90 5.91 11.07
N GLU A 51 -11.68 4.94 11.58
CA GLU A 51 -11.65 3.56 11.08
C GLU A 51 -12.06 3.49 9.59
N ARG A 52 -13.15 4.17 9.22
CA ARG A 52 -13.65 4.20 7.83
C ARG A 52 -12.59 4.76 6.88
N ILE A 53 -12.01 5.90 7.22
CA ILE A 53 -10.95 6.55 6.43
C ILE A 53 -9.72 5.64 6.34
N GLY A 54 -9.29 5.07 7.46
CA GLY A 54 -8.15 4.16 7.51
C GLY A 54 -8.33 2.96 6.58
N GLN A 55 -9.53 2.37 6.53
CA GLN A 55 -9.84 1.25 5.62
C GLN A 55 -9.76 1.68 4.14
N LEU A 56 -10.29 2.86 3.80
CA LEU A 56 -10.21 3.42 2.44
C LEU A 56 -8.76 3.70 2.01
N MET A 57 -7.96 4.32 2.87
CA MET A 57 -6.55 4.58 2.63
C MET A 57 -5.76 3.27 2.43
N VAL A 58 -6.00 2.25 3.26
CA VAL A 58 -5.35 0.94 3.11
C VAL A 58 -5.74 0.26 1.79
N ALA A 59 -7.01 0.34 1.40
CA ALA A 59 -7.48 -0.21 0.14
C ALA A 59 -6.82 0.48 -1.06
N PHE A 60 -6.77 1.82 -1.05
CA PHE A 60 -6.11 2.60 -2.09
C PHE A 60 -4.62 2.28 -2.18
N ASN A 61 -3.91 2.23 -1.05
CA ASN A 61 -2.49 1.91 -1.01
C ASN A 61 -2.20 0.53 -1.63
N LYS A 62 -3.04 -0.46 -1.35
CA LYS A 62 -2.94 -1.79 -1.96
C LYS A 62 -3.16 -1.73 -3.48
N GLN A 63 -4.16 -0.99 -3.95
CA GLN A 63 -4.42 -0.79 -5.37
C GLN A 63 -3.23 -0.14 -6.08
N VAL A 64 -2.68 0.94 -5.52
CA VAL A 64 -1.49 1.63 -6.08
C VAL A 64 -0.27 0.71 -6.11
N ASN A 65 -0.07 -0.12 -5.07
CA ASN A 65 1.03 -1.07 -5.03
C ASN A 65 0.86 -2.23 -6.04
N ALA A 66 -0.38 -2.64 -6.33
CA ALA A 66 -0.71 -3.69 -7.30
C ALA A 66 -0.64 -3.24 -8.77
N ALA A 67 -0.49 -1.93 -9.04
CA ALA A 67 -0.55 -1.38 -10.40
C ALA A 67 0.46 -1.98 -11.39
N ILE A 68 1.62 -2.44 -10.92
CA ILE A 68 2.67 -3.03 -11.79
C ILE A 68 2.61 -4.56 -11.84
N VAL A 69 2.05 -5.19 -10.81
CA VAL A 69 1.91 -6.65 -10.68
C VAL A 69 0.88 -6.97 -9.61
N ASP A 70 0.00 -7.92 -9.90
CA ASP A 70 -0.94 -8.45 -8.92
C ASP A 70 -0.16 -9.20 -7.81
N PRO A 71 -0.39 -8.89 -6.51
CA PRO A 71 0.17 -9.67 -5.42
C PRO A 71 -0.06 -11.19 -5.55
N ALA A 72 -1.21 -11.61 -6.08
CA ALA A 72 -1.52 -13.02 -6.32
C ALA A 72 -0.61 -13.66 -7.37
N PHE A 73 -0.16 -12.90 -8.37
CA PHE A 73 0.83 -13.36 -9.34
C PHE A 73 2.18 -13.64 -8.68
N ILE A 74 2.60 -12.82 -7.71
CA ILE A 74 3.84 -13.06 -6.97
C ILE A 74 3.74 -14.37 -6.19
N VAL A 75 2.62 -14.61 -5.52
CA VAL A 75 2.35 -15.88 -4.82
C VAL A 75 2.42 -17.06 -5.78
N SER A 76 1.75 -16.97 -6.95
CA SER A 76 1.69 -18.09 -7.90
C SER A 76 3.06 -18.44 -8.46
N VAL A 77 3.86 -17.44 -8.84
CA VAL A 77 5.22 -17.66 -9.36
C VAL A 77 6.12 -18.23 -8.28
N ARG A 78 6.12 -17.67 -7.06
CA ARG A 78 6.94 -18.19 -5.96
C ARG A 78 6.64 -19.66 -5.66
N ARG A 79 5.36 -20.03 -5.59
CA ARG A 79 4.94 -21.42 -5.37
C ARG A 79 5.32 -22.34 -6.54
N LYS A 80 5.21 -21.86 -7.77
CA LYS A 80 5.65 -22.60 -8.97
C LYS A 80 7.15 -22.88 -8.97
N LEU A 81 7.93 -22.00 -8.37
CA LEU A 81 9.38 -22.14 -8.17
C LEU A 81 9.74 -22.94 -6.90
N GLU A 82 8.73 -23.45 -6.17
CA GLU A 82 8.91 -24.23 -4.94
C GLU A 82 9.70 -23.50 -3.83
N LEU A 83 9.55 -22.17 -3.77
CA LEU A 83 10.23 -21.34 -2.78
C LEU A 83 9.29 -20.96 -1.63
N ASP A 84 9.79 -20.92 -0.39
CA ASP A 84 9.16 -20.19 0.69
C ASP A 84 9.40 -18.66 0.56
N GLN A 85 8.73 -17.84 1.38
CA GLN A 85 8.87 -16.37 1.30
C GLN A 85 10.26 -15.88 1.71
N ARG A 86 10.93 -16.58 2.62
CA ARG A 86 12.26 -16.24 3.12
C ARG A 86 13.30 -16.57 2.04
N GLU A 87 13.25 -17.78 1.48
CA GLU A 87 14.10 -18.21 0.37
C GLU A 87 13.97 -17.27 -0.83
N ALA A 88 12.74 -16.88 -1.18
CA ALA A 88 12.51 -15.90 -2.23
C ALA A 88 13.14 -14.53 -1.89
N GLY A 89 13.03 -14.08 -0.64
CA GLY A 89 13.67 -12.83 -0.17
C GLY A 89 15.21 -12.89 -0.15
N GLU A 90 15.80 -14.07 0.05
CA GLU A 90 17.23 -14.31 -0.03
C GLU A 90 17.72 -14.34 -1.49
N ILE A 91 17.03 -15.09 -2.36
CA ILE A 91 17.38 -15.26 -3.78
C ILE A 91 17.16 -13.96 -4.57
N PHE A 92 16.02 -13.32 -4.40
CA PHE A 92 15.64 -12.15 -5.20
C PHE A 92 15.92 -10.81 -4.49
N GLY A 93 16.38 -10.86 -3.24
CA GLY A 93 16.65 -9.69 -2.41
C GLY A 93 15.40 -9.03 -1.80
N GLY A 94 15.63 -7.90 -1.12
CA GLY A 94 14.60 -7.15 -0.40
C GLY A 94 14.47 -7.51 1.09
N GLY A 95 15.21 -8.53 1.55
CA GLY A 95 15.23 -8.99 2.94
C GLY A 95 14.11 -9.97 3.27
N VAL A 96 14.20 -10.59 4.46
CA VAL A 96 13.38 -11.75 4.87
C VAL A 96 11.86 -11.52 4.82
N ASN A 97 11.40 -10.27 4.88
CA ASN A 97 9.98 -9.90 4.88
C ASN A 97 9.48 -9.31 3.55
N ALA A 98 10.33 -9.24 2.52
CA ALA A 98 9.97 -8.62 1.25
C ALA A 98 8.77 -9.29 0.59
N PHE A 99 8.85 -10.61 0.38
CA PHE A 99 7.80 -11.38 -0.29
C PHE A 99 6.49 -11.38 0.49
N SER A 100 6.54 -11.42 1.83
CA SER A 100 5.33 -11.23 2.65
C SER A 100 4.64 -9.87 2.37
N ARG A 101 5.41 -8.79 2.24
CA ARG A 101 4.86 -7.45 1.95
C ARG A 101 4.39 -7.29 0.51
N TYR A 102 5.08 -7.91 -0.44
CA TYR A 102 4.69 -7.89 -1.84
C TYR A 102 3.41 -8.71 -2.08
N GLU A 103 3.32 -9.90 -1.52
CA GLU A 103 2.16 -10.80 -1.62
C GLU A 103 0.91 -10.26 -0.90
N THR A 104 1.08 -9.34 0.05
CA THR A 104 -0.03 -8.66 0.74
C THR A 104 -0.36 -7.28 0.17
N GLY A 105 0.36 -6.83 -0.87
CA GLY A 105 0.21 -5.51 -1.47
C GLY A 105 0.60 -4.35 -0.54
N ARG A 106 1.29 -4.63 0.58
CA ARG A 106 1.75 -3.61 1.55
C ARG A 106 2.91 -2.77 1.01
N THR A 107 3.65 -3.28 0.04
CA THR A 107 4.77 -2.59 -0.59
C THR A 107 4.80 -2.91 -2.08
N LYS A 108 5.05 -1.89 -2.92
CA LYS A 108 5.33 -2.08 -4.35
C LYS A 108 6.68 -2.79 -4.55
N PRO A 109 6.75 -3.93 -5.24
CA PRO A 109 8.02 -4.56 -5.59
C PRO A 109 8.81 -3.71 -6.61
N PRO A 110 10.14 -3.82 -6.65
CA PRO A 110 10.94 -3.19 -7.70
C PRO A 110 10.54 -3.68 -9.10
N LEU A 111 10.55 -2.80 -10.11
CA LEU A 111 10.20 -3.16 -11.48
C LEU A 111 11.07 -4.30 -12.04
N ALA A 112 12.36 -4.31 -11.67
CA ALA A 112 13.29 -5.37 -12.07
C ALA A 112 12.83 -6.74 -11.54
N LEU A 113 12.42 -6.81 -10.27
CA LEU A 113 11.87 -8.04 -9.66
C LEU A 113 10.63 -8.52 -10.40
N VAL A 114 9.70 -7.61 -10.73
CA VAL A 114 8.48 -7.97 -11.48
C VAL A 114 8.82 -8.56 -12.85
N LYS A 115 9.77 -7.96 -13.58
CA LYS A 115 10.22 -8.48 -14.88
C LYS A 115 10.88 -9.85 -14.73
N LEU A 116 11.69 -10.06 -13.69
CA LEU A 116 12.33 -11.33 -13.40
C LEU A 116 11.31 -12.43 -13.07
N LEU A 117 10.33 -12.15 -12.21
CA LEU A 117 9.27 -13.10 -11.89
C LEU A 117 8.42 -13.46 -13.12
N LYS A 118 8.13 -12.49 -14.01
CA LYS A 118 7.47 -12.77 -15.31
C LYS A 118 8.31 -13.63 -16.25
N LEU A 119 9.63 -13.52 -16.20
CA LEU A 119 10.53 -14.38 -16.97
C LEU A 119 10.54 -15.80 -16.39
N LEU A 120 10.71 -15.94 -15.08
CA LEU A 120 10.74 -17.23 -14.38
C LEU A 120 9.40 -17.96 -14.40
N ASP A 121 8.29 -17.25 -14.48
CA ASP A 121 7.00 -17.89 -14.73
C ASP A 121 6.98 -18.64 -16.07
N ARG A 122 7.59 -18.08 -17.12
CA ARG A 122 7.66 -18.75 -18.43
C ARG A 122 8.77 -19.79 -18.53
N HIS A 123 9.85 -19.57 -17.78
CA HIS A 123 11.07 -20.38 -17.83
C HIS A 123 11.56 -20.71 -16.42
N PRO A 124 10.84 -21.57 -15.66
CA PRO A 124 11.17 -21.86 -14.27
C PRO A 124 12.54 -22.53 -14.10
N ASN A 125 13.03 -23.21 -15.14
CA ASN A 125 14.35 -23.83 -15.17
C ASN A 125 15.51 -22.83 -15.02
N LEU A 126 15.28 -21.53 -15.30
CA LEU A 126 16.31 -20.48 -15.15
C LEU A 126 16.55 -20.10 -13.68
N LEU A 127 15.74 -20.59 -12.73
CA LEU A 127 15.97 -20.33 -11.31
C LEU A 127 17.35 -20.80 -10.85
N GLU A 128 17.82 -21.94 -11.38
CA GLU A 128 19.12 -22.50 -11.01
C GLU A 128 20.28 -21.60 -11.44
N GLU A 129 20.14 -20.88 -12.55
CA GLU A 129 21.14 -19.89 -12.97
C GLU A 129 21.21 -18.72 -12.00
N ILE A 130 20.08 -18.30 -11.42
CA ILE A 130 20.04 -17.21 -10.44
C ILE A 130 20.66 -17.67 -9.12
N ARG A 131 20.37 -18.90 -8.68
CA ARG A 131 20.95 -19.49 -7.45
C ARG A 131 22.47 -19.67 -7.51
N ALA A 132 23.02 -19.82 -8.71
CA ALA A 132 24.45 -20.02 -8.93
C ALA A 132 25.28 -18.72 -8.93
N ASN A 133 24.64 -17.54 -8.92
CA ASN A 133 25.28 -16.23 -8.83
C ASN A 133 25.27 -15.70 -7.39
#